data_AF-A0A7V8W7R2-F1
#
_entry.id   AF-A0A7V8W7R2-F1
#
_cell.length_a   1.000
_cell.length_b   1.000
_cell.length_c   1.000
_cell.angle_alpha   90.00
_cell.angle_beta   90.00
_cell.angle_gamma   90.00
#
_symmetry.space_group_name_H-M   'P 1'
#
loop_
_entity.id
_entity.type
_entity.pdbx_description
1 polymer ?
#
loop_
_entity_poly.entity_id
_entity_poly.type
_entity_poly.pdbx_seq_one_letter_code
_entity_poly.pdbx_strand_id
1 'polypeptide(L)'
;ALKRGFRVTTNTTLFDDANPARVRTFFDAMMKLGVEGMMISPGYSYQKAPDQKNFLKRSRTHQLFARILGDRKRTWRFNQSPLFLDFLMGKREYQCTPWGNPTYNIFGWQKPCYLLQEGYVPTFQELLESTNWDGYGTGRNDKCEDCMVHCGYEPSAVSDTFGSWSGFGRTVKLTLMPNGR
;
A
#
# COMPACT_ATOMS: atom_id res chain seq x y z
N ALA A 1 -24.75 0.42 5.89
CA ALA A 1 -24.07 -0.84 5.56
C ALA A 1 -23.94 -1.76 6.79
N LEU A 2 -23.23 -1.35 7.85
CA LEU A 2 -23.03 -2.20 9.05
C LEU A 2 -24.32 -2.72 9.68
N LYS A 3 -25.33 -1.86 9.92
CA LYS A 3 -26.66 -2.28 10.43
C LYS A 3 -27.40 -3.31 9.54
N ARG A 4 -26.98 -3.46 8.28
CA ARG A 4 -27.52 -4.42 7.31
C ARG A 4 -26.67 -5.70 7.22
N GLY A 5 -25.66 -5.89 8.08
CA GLY A 5 -24.84 -7.10 8.14
C GLY A 5 -23.63 -7.13 7.20
N PHE A 6 -23.31 -6.05 6.48
CA PHE A 6 -22.14 -6.01 5.60
C PHE A 6 -20.83 -5.86 6.38
N ARG A 7 -19.78 -6.56 5.95
CA ARG A 7 -18.39 -6.29 6.34
C ARG A 7 -17.94 -5.01 5.64
N VAL A 8 -17.49 -4.01 6.40
CA VAL A 8 -17.09 -2.70 5.87
C VAL A 8 -15.65 -2.43 6.22
N THR A 9 -14.86 -2.05 5.22
CA THR A 9 -13.50 -1.56 5.37
C THR A 9 -13.37 -0.19 4.73
N THR A 10 -12.40 0.60 5.17
CA THR A 10 -12.07 1.89 4.54
C THR A 10 -10.83 1.76 3.67
N ASN A 11 -10.76 2.54 2.61
CA ASN A 11 -9.53 2.76 1.84
C ASN A 11 -9.20 4.26 1.92
N THR A 12 -8.04 4.58 2.49
CA THR A 12 -7.63 5.96 2.79
C THR A 12 -6.30 6.28 2.12
N THR A 13 -6.33 7.21 1.17
CA THR A 13 -5.13 7.80 0.58
C THR A 13 -4.67 9.00 1.41
N LEU A 14 -3.37 9.06 1.76
CA LEU A 14 -2.78 10.15 2.53
C LEU A 14 -1.76 10.92 1.69
N PHE A 15 -1.96 12.22 1.54
CA PHE A 15 -1.09 13.14 0.81
C PHE A 15 -0.09 13.84 1.75
N ASP A 16 0.78 14.71 1.20
CA ASP A 16 1.90 15.29 1.94
C ASP A 16 1.52 16.26 3.06
N ASP A 17 0.35 16.86 2.96
CA ASP A 17 -0.25 17.77 3.92
C ASP A 17 -1.09 17.06 5.00
N ALA A 18 -1.20 15.74 4.94
CA ALA A 18 -2.01 14.97 5.89
C ALA A 18 -1.52 15.18 7.33
N ASN A 19 -2.39 15.75 8.16
CA ASN A 19 -2.08 15.98 9.57
C ASN A 19 -2.13 14.67 10.37
N PRO A 20 -1.01 14.21 10.98
CA PRO A 20 -0.97 12.93 11.69
C PRO A 20 -1.99 12.80 12.82
N ALA A 21 -2.23 13.87 13.58
CA ALA A 21 -3.18 13.85 14.70
C ALA A 21 -4.61 13.64 14.19
N ARG A 22 -5.01 14.34 13.13
CA ARG A 22 -6.33 14.17 12.50
C ARG A 22 -6.52 12.77 11.94
N VAL A 23 -5.49 12.19 11.32
CA VAL A 23 -5.54 10.81 10.81
C VAL A 23 -5.75 9.81 11.96
N ARG A 24 -5.06 10.00 13.10
CA ARG A 24 -5.24 9.14 14.28
C ARG A 24 -6.65 9.28 14.88
N THR A 25 -7.20 10.49 14.94
CA THR A 25 -8.61 10.71 15.34
C THR A 25 -9.58 10.02 14.36
N PHE A 26 -9.29 10.06 13.06
CA PHE A 26 -10.06 9.33 12.07
C PHE A 26 -10.03 7.81 12.33
N PHE A 27 -8.87 7.22 12.64
CA PHE A 27 -8.78 5.80 12.98
C PHE A 27 -9.61 5.43 14.21
N ASP A 28 -9.57 6.27 15.26
CA ASP A 28 -10.41 6.09 16.44
C ASP A 28 -11.91 6.13 16.09
N ALA A 29 -12.33 7.08 15.25
CA ALA A 29 -13.70 7.20 14.79
C ALA A 29 -14.15 5.98 13.96
N MET A 30 -13.28 5.45 13.08
CA MET A 30 -13.59 4.27 12.27
C MET A 30 -13.77 3.02 13.13
N MET A 31 -12.88 2.81 14.10
CA MET A 31 -13.04 1.69 15.05
C MET A 31 -14.32 1.84 15.89
N LYS A 32 -14.66 3.07 16.32
CA LYS A 32 -15.92 3.34 17.04
C LYS A 32 -17.17 3.09 16.19
N LEU A 33 -17.10 3.38 14.89
CA LEU A 33 -18.20 3.08 13.96
C LEU A 33 -18.40 1.57 13.74
N GLY A 34 -17.41 0.75 14.07
CA GLY A 34 -17.46 -0.70 13.91
C GLY A 34 -17.08 -1.18 12.51
N VAL A 35 -16.28 -0.40 11.77
CA VAL A 35 -15.67 -0.94 10.54
C VAL A 35 -14.69 -2.05 10.92
N GLU A 36 -14.58 -3.07 10.08
CA GLU A 36 -13.80 -4.26 10.37
C GLU A 36 -12.28 -3.99 10.34
N GLY A 37 -11.87 -3.13 9.42
CA GLY A 37 -10.48 -2.77 9.21
C GLY A 37 -10.32 -1.58 8.27
N MET A 38 -9.12 -1.03 8.28
CA MET A 38 -8.75 0.13 7.46
C MET A 38 -7.59 -0.25 6.53
N MET A 39 -7.56 0.33 5.34
CA MET A 39 -6.43 0.30 4.44
C MET A 39 -5.93 1.73 4.28
N ILE A 40 -4.62 1.92 4.40
CA ILE A 40 -3.97 3.21 4.23
C ILE A 40 -2.88 3.11 3.16
N SER A 41 -2.75 4.15 2.36
CA SER A 41 -1.77 4.20 1.28
C SER A 41 -1.29 5.64 1.10
N PRO A 42 0.00 5.88 0.84
CA PRO A 42 0.43 7.20 0.42
C PRO A 42 -0.20 7.55 -0.92
N GLY A 43 -0.50 8.83 -1.11
CA GLY A 43 -0.73 9.42 -2.42
C GLY A 43 0.56 9.37 -3.23
N TYR A 44 0.44 9.06 -4.51
CA TYR A 44 1.57 8.88 -5.41
C TYR A 44 1.33 9.64 -6.70
N SER A 45 2.33 10.43 -7.12
CA SER A 45 2.31 11.11 -8.41
C SER A 45 2.64 10.11 -9.49
N TYR A 46 1.71 9.91 -10.40
CA TYR A 46 2.00 9.36 -11.71
C TYR A 46 1.70 10.46 -12.73
N GLN A 47 2.24 10.34 -13.95
CA GLN A 47 2.11 11.37 -14.99
C GLN A 47 0.66 11.80 -15.28
N LYS A 48 -0.32 10.93 -15.02
CA LYS A 48 -1.75 11.21 -15.22
C LYS A 48 -2.46 11.74 -13.96
N ALA A 49 -1.76 11.88 -12.83
CA ALA A 49 -2.34 12.43 -11.62
C ALA A 49 -2.53 13.96 -11.78
N PRO A 50 -3.72 14.49 -11.43
CA PRO A 50 -4.06 15.90 -11.66
C PRO A 50 -3.28 16.89 -10.78
N ASP A 51 -2.76 16.47 -9.62
CA ASP A 51 -2.12 17.35 -8.64
C ASP A 51 -0.60 17.13 -8.52
N GLN A 52 0.18 17.53 -9.52
CA GLN A 52 1.64 17.31 -9.54
C GLN A 52 2.44 18.05 -8.43
N LYS A 53 1.81 18.92 -7.61
CA LYS A 53 2.51 19.84 -6.70
C LYS A 53 2.58 19.37 -5.24
N ASN A 54 1.64 18.54 -4.78
CA ASN A 54 1.51 18.13 -3.37
C ASN A 54 1.94 16.67 -3.11
N PHE A 55 3.00 16.19 -3.77
CA PHE A 55 3.40 14.80 -3.67
C PHE A 55 4.54 14.54 -2.70
N LEU A 56 4.34 13.49 -1.90
CA LEU A 56 5.33 12.95 -0.98
C LEU A 56 6.48 12.34 -1.77
N LYS A 57 7.66 12.96 -1.70
CA LYS A 57 8.92 12.22 -1.87
C LYS A 57 8.91 11.04 -0.90
N ARG A 58 9.48 9.90 -1.29
CA ARG A 58 9.52 8.68 -0.46
C ARG A 58 9.95 8.93 1.00
N SER A 59 10.95 9.78 1.21
CA SER A 59 11.43 10.17 2.54
C SER A 59 10.37 10.92 3.37
N ARG A 60 9.55 11.78 2.76
CA ARG A 60 8.43 12.46 3.44
C ARG A 60 7.33 11.46 3.79
N THR A 61 7.06 10.48 2.92
CA THR A 61 6.10 9.40 3.21
C THR A 61 6.51 8.66 4.46
N HIS A 62 7.78 8.24 4.56
CA HIS A 62 8.29 7.56 5.74
C HIS A 62 8.11 8.38 7.01
N GLN A 63 8.42 9.69 6.96
CA GLN A 63 8.23 10.58 8.11
C GLN A 63 6.76 10.71 8.51
N LEU A 64 5.86 10.86 7.55
CA LEU A 64 4.41 10.97 7.79
C LEU A 64 3.88 9.70 8.46
N PHE A 65 4.14 8.54 7.86
CA PHE A 65 3.63 7.27 8.38
C PHE A 65 4.30 6.87 9.70
N ALA A 66 5.57 7.22 9.93
CA ALA A 66 6.21 7.06 11.24
C ALA A 66 5.50 7.88 12.35
N ARG A 67 5.09 9.13 12.06
CA ARG A 67 4.31 9.95 13.02
C ARG A 67 2.90 9.39 13.26
N ILE A 68 2.28 8.82 12.24
CA ILE A 68 0.93 8.23 12.34
C ILE A 68 0.96 6.90 13.11
N LEU A 69 1.88 6.00 12.76
CA LEU A 69 1.87 4.60 13.17
C LEU A 69 2.92 4.23 14.24
N GLY A 70 3.90 5.09 14.51
CA GLY A 70 5.05 4.76 15.38
C GLY A 70 4.68 4.38 16.82
N ASP A 71 3.56 4.92 17.31
CA ASP A 71 2.90 4.47 18.54
C ASP A 71 1.41 4.25 18.29
N ARG A 72 1.10 3.28 17.42
CA ARG A 72 -0.28 2.96 17.04
C ARG A 72 -0.99 2.22 18.16
N LYS A 73 -2.29 2.48 18.31
CA LYS A 73 -3.13 1.77 19.28
C LYS A 73 -3.38 0.33 18.81
N ARG A 74 -3.31 -0.64 19.72
CA ARG A 74 -3.63 -2.06 19.43
C ARG A 74 -5.08 -2.27 18.98
N THR A 75 -5.97 -1.33 19.30
CA THR A 75 -7.37 -1.36 18.88
C THR A 75 -7.57 -1.02 17.40
N TRP A 76 -6.61 -0.38 16.74
CA TRP A 76 -6.70 -0.08 15.33
C TRP A 76 -6.46 -1.33 14.50
N ARG A 77 -7.45 -1.67 13.67
CA ARG A 77 -7.38 -2.83 12.78
C ARG A 77 -7.08 -2.37 11.36
N PHE A 78 -6.04 -2.95 10.79
CA PHE A 78 -5.66 -2.71 9.40
C PHE A 78 -5.86 -3.98 8.58
N ASN A 79 -6.41 -3.84 7.38
CA ASN A 79 -6.51 -4.91 6.40
C ASN A 79 -5.27 -4.93 5.50
N GLN A 80 -4.09 -4.87 6.13
CA GLN A 80 -2.78 -4.79 5.50
C GLN A 80 -1.78 -5.55 6.38
N SER A 81 -0.77 -6.13 5.76
CA SER A 81 0.27 -6.86 6.47
C SER A 81 1.04 -5.93 7.43
N PRO A 82 1.42 -6.41 8.63
CA PRO A 82 2.27 -5.63 9.52
C PRO A 82 3.59 -5.21 8.88
N LEU A 83 4.12 -6.03 7.98
CA LEU A 83 5.34 -5.75 7.23
C LEU A 83 5.17 -4.59 6.24
N PHE A 84 4.02 -4.48 5.57
CA PHE A 84 3.73 -3.32 4.72
C PHE A 84 3.64 -2.03 5.55
N LEU A 85 3.05 -2.09 6.75
CA LEU A 85 2.97 -0.92 7.64
C LEU A 85 4.36 -0.49 8.15
N ASP A 86 5.26 -1.44 8.41
CA ASP A 86 6.67 -1.16 8.70
C ASP A 86 7.41 -0.53 7.50
N PHE A 87 7.14 -1.01 6.29
CA PHE A 87 7.65 -0.43 5.04
C PHE A 87 7.20 1.03 4.88
N LEU A 88 5.92 1.34 5.12
CA LEU A 88 5.44 2.72 5.10
C LEU A 88 6.17 3.59 6.13
N MET A 89 6.50 3.06 7.31
CA MET A 89 7.29 3.77 8.33
C MET A 89 8.80 3.89 8.02
N GLY A 90 9.29 3.29 6.93
CA GLY A 90 10.72 3.31 6.56
C GLY A 90 11.57 2.37 7.40
N LYS A 91 10.96 1.37 8.03
CA LYS A 91 11.68 0.33 8.78
C LYS A 91 12.10 -0.84 7.89
N ARG A 92 11.60 -0.86 6.65
CA ARG A 92 11.81 -1.92 5.66
C ARG A 92 11.84 -1.30 4.29
N GLU A 93 12.62 -1.92 3.41
CA GLU A 93 12.61 -1.63 1.99
C GLU A 93 12.08 -2.85 1.23
N TYR A 94 11.27 -2.58 0.23
CA TYR A 94 10.74 -3.58 -0.68
C TYR A 94 10.89 -3.09 -2.12
N GLN A 95 11.06 -4.03 -3.03
CA GLN A 95 10.85 -3.79 -4.45
C GLN A 95 9.39 -4.03 -4.80
N CYS A 96 8.84 -3.18 -5.67
CA CYS A 96 7.45 -3.31 -6.12
C CYS A 96 7.25 -4.66 -6.80
N THR A 97 6.09 -5.26 -6.57
CA THR A 97 5.62 -6.45 -7.29
C THR A 97 4.47 -6.03 -8.22
N PRO A 98 4.77 -5.41 -9.38
CA PRO A 98 3.76 -4.77 -10.23
C PRO A 98 2.71 -5.73 -10.78
N TRP A 99 3.05 -7.01 -10.92
CA TRP A 99 2.15 -8.09 -11.36
C TRP A 99 1.25 -8.64 -10.23
N GLY A 100 1.45 -8.22 -8.97
CA GLY A 100 0.73 -8.75 -7.81
C GLY A 100 -0.73 -8.29 -7.70
N ASN A 101 -1.12 -7.25 -8.45
CA ASN A 101 -2.50 -6.76 -8.53
C ASN A 101 -2.83 -6.33 -9.98
N PRO A 102 -3.03 -7.29 -10.89
CA PRO A 102 -3.32 -7.02 -12.29
C PRO A 102 -4.71 -6.39 -12.43
N THR A 103 -4.88 -5.53 -13.43
CA THR A 103 -6.15 -4.81 -13.63
C THR A 103 -6.73 -5.10 -14.99
N TYR A 104 -7.98 -5.55 -15.00
CA TYR A 104 -8.81 -5.71 -16.20
C TYR A 104 -9.87 -4.62 -16.21
N ASN A 105 -10.04 -3.95 -17.35
CA ASN A 105 -11.10 -2.97 -17.56
C ASN A 105 -11.69 -3.11 -18.97
N ILE A 106 -12.53 -2.16 -19.37
CA ILE A 106 -13.23 -2.20 -20.66
C ILE A 106 -12.31 -2.26 -21.89
N PHE A 107 -11.02 -1.92 -21.75
CA PHE A 107 -10.02 -1.99 -22.81
C PHE A 107 -9.20 -3.29 -22.79
N GLY A 108 -9.37 -4.15 -21.78
CA GLY A 108 -8.62 -5.38 -21.59
C GLY A 108 -7.74 -5.37 -20.34
N TRP A 109 -6.73 -6.24 -20.32
CA TRP A 109 -5.73 -6.32 -19.26
C TRP A 109 -4.71 -5.19 -19.42
N GLN A 110 -4.58 -4.35 -18.39
CA GLN A 110 -3.77 -3.14 -18.45
C GLN A 110 -2.30 -3.39 -18.09
N LYS A 111 -1.37 -2.89 -18.93
CA LYS A 111 0.08 -2.96 -18.72
C LYS A 111 0.65 -1.69 -18.10
N PRO A 112 1.74 -1.77 -17.33
CA PRO A 112 2.09 -2.92 -16.48
C PRO A 112 1.18 -2.99 -15.23
N CYS A 113 0.59 -1.86 -14.82
CA CYS A 113 -0.23 -1.74 -13.63
C CYS A 113 -1.32 -0.67 -13.84
N TYR A 114 -2.29 -0.60 -12.93
CA TYR A 114 -3.44 0.30 -13.09
C TYR A 114 -3.07 1.80 -13.09
N LEU A 115 -1.92 2.17 -12.52
CA LEU A 115 -1.46 3.57 -12.43
C LEU A 115 -0.72 4.03 -13.68
N LEU A 116 0.22 3.22 -14.21
CA LEU A 116 1.05 3.65 -15.33
C LEU A 116 0.29 3.60 -16.67
N GLN A 117 -0.54 2.57 -16.88
CA GLN A 117 -1.42 2.45 -18.04
C GLN A 117 -0.69 2.73 -19.37
N GLU A 118 0.25 1.87 -19.73
CA GLU A 118 1.09 1.98 -20.93
C GLU A 118 0.57 1.17 -22.11
N GLY A 119 -0.50 0.40 -21.91
CA GLY A 119 -1.18 -0.35 -22.97
C GLY A 119 -2.16 -1.37 -22.42
N TYR A 120 -2.77 -2.13 -23.33
CA TYR A 120 -3.74 -3.17 -23.02
C TYR A 120 -3.48 -4.42 -23.84
N VAL A 121 -3.82 -5.58 -23.28
CA VAL A 121 -3.78 -6.87 -23.97
C VAL A 121 -5.06 -7.67 -23.71
N PRO A 122 -5.50 -8.50 -24.66
CA PRO A 122 -6.78 -9.20 -24.57
C PRO A 122 -6.81 -10.30 -23.50
N THR A 123 -5.66 -10.93 -23.19
CA THR A 123 -5.61 -12.07 -22.26
C THR A 123 -4.67 -11.85 -21.08
N PHE A 124 -4.94 -12.52 -19.97
CA PHE A 124 -4.09 -12.47 -18.79
C PHE A 124 -2.71 -13.09 -19.05
N GLN A 125 -2.66 -14.16 -19.85
CA GLN A 125 -1.41 -14.81 -20.23
C GLN A 125 -0.51 -13.84 -21.00
N GLU A 126 -1.07 -13.12 -21.98
CA GLU A 126 -0.32 -12.11 -22.72
C GLU A 126 0.14 -10.95 -21.82
N LEU A 127 -0.64 -10.56 -20.80
CA LEU A 127 -0.18 -9.58 -19.81
C LEU A 127 1.08 -10.06 -19.11
N LEU A 128 1.10 -11.31 -18.65
CA LEU A 128 2.24 -11.87 -17.93
C LEU A 128 3.47 -12.05 -18.83
N GLU A 129 3.29 -12.54 -20.06
CA GLU A 129 4.40 -12.91 -20.94
C GLU A 129 4.97 -11.71 -21.73
N SER A 130 4.12 -10.75 -22.12
CA SER A 130 4.55 -9.63 -22.98
C SER A 130 4.94 -8.36 -22.22
N THR A 131 4.75 -8.30 -20.90
CA THR A 131 5.16 -7.15 -20.08
C THR A 131 6.59 -7.32 -19.60
N ASN A 132 7.45 -6.34 -19.86
CA ASN A 132 8.80 -6.32 -19.30
C ASN A 132 8.77 -5.92 -17.82
N TRP A 133 8.41 -6.86 -16.94
CA TRP A 133 8.24 -6.61 -15.50
C TRP A 133 9.50 -6.08 -14.80
N ASP A 134 10.67 -6.53 -15.24
CA ASP A 134 11.95 -6.10 -14.66
C ASP A 134 12.26 -4.62 -14.92
N GLY A 135 11.60 -4.00 -15.90
CA GLY A 135 11.69 -2.57 -16.18
C GLY A 135 10.83 -1.67 -15.28
N TYR A 136 10.19 -2.22 -14.23
CA TYR A 136 9.32 -1.44 -13.32
C TYR A 136 9.69 -1.64 -11.84
N GLY A 137 9.42 -0.60 -11.04
CA GLY A 137 9.77 -0.55 -9.62
C GLY A 137 10.71 0.62 -9.29
N THR A 138 10.82 0.94 -8.00
CA THR A 138 11.72 2.01 -7.50
C THR A 138 13.16 1.72 -7.88
N GLY A 139 13.86 2.72 -8.42
CA GLY A 139 15.23 2.59 -8.93
C GLY A 139 15.38 1.82 -10.25
N ARG A 140 14.26 1.34 -10.83
CA ARG A 140 14.23 0.67 -12.14
C ARG A 140 13.52 1.50 -13.22
N ASN A 141 12.56 2.32 -12.80
CA ASN A 141 11.75 3.14 -13.68
C ASN A 141 11.52 4.50 -13.04
N ASP A 142 11.87 5.58 -13.75
CA ASP A 142 11.72 6.96 -13.25
C ASP A 142 10.29 7.28 -12.83
N LYS A 143 9.28 6.68 -13.51
CA LYS A 143 7.88 6.87 -13.13
C LYS A 143 7.64 6.28 -11.74
N CYS A 144 8.26 5.16 -11.39
CA CYS A 144 8.04 4.43 -10.13
C CYS A 144 8.85 4.93 -8.93
N GLU A 145 9.70 5.94 -9.09
CA GLU A 145 10.74 6.29 -8.11
C GLU A 145 10.18 6.55 -6.71
N ASP A 146 9.13 7.36 -6.60
CA ASP A 146 8.48 7.68 -5.31
C ASP A 146 7.29 6.76 -4.97
N CYS A 147 7.10 5.68 -5.72
CA CYS A 147 5.95 4.79 -5.54
C CYS A 147 6.04 4.01 -4.23
N MET A 148 4.95 4.02 -3.45
CA MET A 148 4.81 3.27 -2.18
C MET A 148 3.39 2.74 -1.98
N VAL A 149 2.59 2.70 -3.05
CA VAL A 149 1.17 2.35 -2.96
C VAL A 149 0.97 0.88 -2.61
N HIS A 150 -0.02 0.60 -1.76
CA HIS A 150 -0.28 -0.76 -1.26
C HIS A 150 -0.48 -1.79 -2.38
N CYS A 151 -1.11 -1.45 -3.50
CA CYS A 151 -1.36 -2.40 -4.58
C CYS A 151 -0.11 -3.03 -5.19
N GLY A 152 1.04 -2.35 -5.13
CA GLY A 152 2.31 -2.86 -5.65
C GLY A 152 3.24 -3.43 -4.58
N TYR A 153 3.15 -2.94 -3.34
CA TYR A 153 4.09 -3.28 -2.26
C TYR A 153 3.49 -4.20 -1.18
N GLU A 154 2.16 -4.28 -1.06
CA GLU A 154 1.50 -5.27 -0.22
C GLU A 154 1.81 -6.71 -0.70
N PRO A 155 1.80 -7.05 -2.01
CA PRO A 155 2.22 -8.37 -2.45
C PRO A 155 3.67 -8.69 -2.09
N SER A 156 4.56 -7.69 -2.12
CA SER A 156 5.96 -7.84 -1.71
C SER A 156 6.08 -8.14 -0.21
N ALA A 157 5.31 -7.45 0.62
CA ALA A 157 5.25 -7.68 2.05
C ALA A 157 4.63 -9.04 2.42
N VAL A 158 3.61 -9.49 1.67
CA VAL A 158 3.04 -10.84 1.78
C VAL A 158 4.09 -11.89 1.38
N SER A 159 4.82 -11.67 0.29
CA SER A 159 5.91 -12.55 -0.12
C SER A 159 7.00 -12.66 0.95
N ASP A 160 7.43 -11.55 1.57
CA ASP A 160 8.37 -11.59 2.71
C ASP A 160 7.79 -12.36 3.91
N THR A 161 6.50 -12.19 4.20
CA THR A 161 5.82 -12.90 5.29
C THR A 161 5.92 -14.43 5.15
N PHE A 162 5.67 -14.95 3.95
CA PHE A 162 5.58 -16.40 3.71
C PHE A 162 6.82 -17.01 3.05
N GLY A 163 7.74 -16.19 2.55
CA GLY A 163 8.94 -16.64 1.85
C GLY A 163 10.06 -17.13 2.78
N SER A 164 9.97 -16.89 4.09
CA SER A 164 10.95 -17.38 5.06
C SER A 164 10.39 -17.51 6.47
N TRP A 165 10.99 -18.40 7.27
CA TRP A 165 10.68 -18.53 8.70
C TRP A 165 10.93 -17.24 9.48
N SER A 166 11.97 -16.49 9.12
CA SER A 166 12.29 -15.20 9.75
C SER A 166 11.27 -14.11 9.36
N GLY A 167 10.76 -14.10 8.12
CA GLY A 167 9.65 -13.27 7.68
C GLY A 167 8.36 -13.55 8.43
N PHE A 168 8.01 -14.83 8.56
CA PHE A 168 6.84 -15.26 9.31
C PHE A 168 6.95 -14.88 10.79
N GLY A 169 8.09 -15.19 11.44
CA GLY A 169 8.34 -14.84 12.84
C GLY A 169 8.27 -13.33 13.11
N ARG A 170 8.80 -12.49 12.19
CA ARG A 170 8.67 -11.02 12.27
C ARG A 170 7.21 -10.59 12.18
N THR A 171 6.44 -11.18 11.28
CA THR A 171 5.00 -10.87 11.12
C THR A 171 4.20 -11.23 12.38
N VAL A 172 4.46 -12.40 12.98
CA VAL A 172 3.84 -12.79 14.26
C VAL A 172 4.21 -11.80 15.35
N LYS A 173 5.50 -11.44 15.50
CA LYS A 173 5.96 -10.45 16.50
C LYS A 173 5.19 -9.13 16.34
N LEU A 174 5.12 -8.59 15.12
CA LEU A 174 4.45 -7.31 14.85
C LEU A 174 2.92 -7.37 14.97
N THR A 175 2.33 -8.54 14.79
CA THR A 175 0.89 -8.74 14.98
C THR A 175 0.52 -8.71 16.47
N LEU A 176 1.32 -9.38 17.31
CA LEU A 176 1.11 -9.44 18.76
C LEU A 176 1.60 -8.19 19.49
N MET A 177 2.70 -7.62 19.02
CA MET A 177 3.41 -6.48 19.60
C MET A 177 3.68 -5.41 18.53
N PRO A 178 2.65 -4.67 18.07
CA PRO A 178 2.77 -3.72 16.97
C PRO A 178 3.75 -2.57 17.18
N ASN A 179 4.11 -2.26 18.43
CA ASN A 179 5.09 -1.23 18.79
C ASN A 179 6.36 -1.84 19.41
N GLY A 180 6.49 -3.17 19.41
CA GLY A 180 7.65 -3.87 19.94
C GLY A 180 8.87 -3.65 19.04
N ARG A 181 9.91 -3.02 19.57
CA ARG A 181 11.20 -2.86 18.89
C ARG A 181 11.90 -4.22 18.78
#